data_AF-A0A8T5REW6-F1
#
_entry.id   AF-A0A8T5REW6-F1
#
_cell.length_a   1.000
_cell.length_b   1.000
_cell.length_c   1.000
_cell.angle_alpha   90.00
_cell.angle_beta   90.00
_cell.angle_gamma   90.00
#
_symmetry.space_group_name_H-M   'P 1'
#
loop_
_entity.id
_entity.type
_entity.pdbx_description
1 polymer ?
#
loop_
_entity_poly.entity_id
_entity_poly.type
_entity_poly.pdbx_seq_one_letter_code
_entity_poly.pdbx_strand_id
1 'polypeptide(L)' 'MTVSNSEKGLKTGSKAPMIDTVDISGNKINLTDILQEFRGLLIDFFRGAW' A
#
# COMPACT_ATOMS: atom_id res chain seq x y z
N MET A 1 10.51 -5.38 -21.69
CA MET A 1 10.09 -3.97 -21.74
C MET A 1 9.10 -3.73 -20.63
N THR A 2 9.51 -3.08 -19.55
CA THR A 2 8.57 -2.67 -18.50
C THR A 2 7.98 -1.34 -18.94
N VAL A 3 6.70 -1.33 -19.28
CA VAL A 3 6.00 -0.08 -19.63
C VAL A 3 5.69 0.66 -18.33
N SER A 4 6.63 1.45 -17.82
CA SER A 4 6.35 2.46 -16.80
C SER A 4 5.70 3.65 -17.48
N ASN A 5 4.38 3.75 -17.41
CA ASN A 5 3.68 4.97 -17.83
C ASN A 5 4.00 6.07 -16.82
N SER A 6 4.77 7.09 -17.23
CA SER A 6 5.26 8.17 -16.34
C SER A 6 4.16 9.05 -15.74
N GLU A 7 2.91 8.89 -16.19
CA GLU A 7 1.73 9.56 -15.64
C GLU A 7 0.99 8.72 -14.59
N LYS A 8 1.42 7.47 -14.34
CA LYS A 8 0.74 6.54 -13.42
C LYS A 8 1.64 6.20 -12.23
N GLY A 9 1.07 6.28 -11.02
CA GLY A 9 1.75 5.94 -9.76
C GLY A 9 1.73 7.07 -8.73
N LEU A 10 2.14 6.77 -7.49
CA LEU A 10 2.31 7.77 -6.44
C LEU A 10 3.66 8.46 -6.62
N LYS A 11 3.66 9.80 -6.68
CA LYS A 11 4.90 10.58 -6.76
C LYS A 11 5.64 10.51 -5.42
N THR A 12 6.97 10.44 -5.47
CA THR A 12 7.79 10.55 -4.25
C THR A 12 7.49 11.85 -3.50
N GLY A 13 7.38 11.76 -2.17
CA GLY A 13 7.03 12.91 -1.32
C GLY A 13 5.55 13.29 -1.33
N SER A 14 4.71 12.64 -2.16
CA SER A 14 3.26 12.78 -2.03
C SER A 14 2.74 12.08 -0.76
N LYS A 15 1.57 12.50 -0.27
CA LYS A 15 0.93 11.87 0.87
C LYS A 15 0.53 10.44 0.50
N ALA A 16 0.86 9.48 1.37
CA ALA A 16 0.43 8.11 1.21
C ALA A 16 -1.11 8.03 1.16
N PRO A 17 -1.70 7.18 0.30
CA PRO A 17 -3.14 6.95 0.28
C PRO A 17 -3.59 6.34 1.60
N MET A 18 -4.82 6.63 2.01
CA MET A 18 -5.39 6.02 3.20
C MET A 18 -5.73 4.55 2.92
N ILE A 19 -5.27 3.65 3.79
CA ILE A 19 -5.59 2.23 3.73
C ILE A 19 -6.41 1.90 4.98
N ASP A 20 -7.64 1.49 4.74
CA ASP A 20 -8.57 0.99 5.74
C ASP A 20 -9.31 -0.19 5.11
N THR A 21 -8.84 -1.40 5.39
CA THR A 21 -9.30 -2.64 4.75
C THR A 21 -9.33 -3.78 5.75
N VAL A 22 -9.71 -4.97 5.30
CA VAL A 22 -9.56 -6.23 6.04
C VAL A 22 -8.61 -7.17 5.31
N ASP A 23 -7.91 -8.02 6.05
CA ASP A 23 -7.11 -9.12 5.50
C ASP A 23 -7.98 -10.34 5.15
N ILE A 24 -7.36 -11.39 4.61
CA ILE A 24 -8.05 -12.64 4.23
C ILE A 24 -8.65 -13.40 5.41
N SER A 25 -8.23 -13.09 6.64
CA SER A 25 -8.75 -13.66 7.89
C SER A 25 -9.81 -12.75 8.53
N GLY A 26 -10.14 -11.61 7.91
CA GLY A 26 -11.09 -10.63 8.41
C GLY A 26 -10.52 -9.65 9.46
N ASN A 27 -9.20 -9.66 9.70
CA ASN A 27 -8.60 -8.69 10.62
C ASN A 27 -8.53 -7.32 9.96
N LYS A 28 -8.83 -6.27 10.74
CA LYS A 28 -8.76 -4.90 10.25
C LYS A 28 -7.30 -4.47 10.04
N ILE A 29 -7.03 -3.88 8.88
CA ILE A 29 -5.77 -3.23 8.52
C ILE A 29 -6.05 -1.74 8.38
N ASN A 30 -5.46 -0.94 9.27
CA ASN A 30 -5.54 0.51 9.25
C ASN A 30 -4.15 1.14 9.17
N LEU A 31 -3.92 1.98 8.16
CA LEU A 31 -2.61 2.61 7.94
C LEU A 31 -2.19 3.52 9.10
N THR A 32 -3.12 4.26 9.69
CA THR A 32 -2.82 5.19 10.78
C THR A 32 -2.33 4.42 12.00
N ASP A 33 -3.01 3.33 12.35
CA ASP A 33 -2.64 2.50 13.49
C ASP A 33 -1.26 1.85 13.28
N ILE A 34 -0.99 1.32 12.08
CA ILE A 34 0.32 0.74 11.73
C ILE A 34 1.45 1.78 11.85
N LEU A 35 1.23 3.00 11.38
CA LEU A 35 2.26 4.04 11.40
C LEU A 35 2.44 4.70 12.78
N GLN A 36 1.56 4.44 13.75
CA GLN A 36 1.81 4.79 15.15
C GLN A 36 2.87 3.88 15.78
N GLU A 37 2.92 2.61 15.37
CA GLU A 37 3.85 1.61 15.90
C GLU A 37 5.14 1.53 15.07
N PHE A 38 5.03 1.64 13.74
CA PHE A 38 6.14 1.47 12.80
C PHE A 38 6.46 2.75 12.04
N ARG A 39 7.77 2.99 11.79
CA ARG A 39 8.24 4.19 11.07
C ARG A 39 7.94 4.19 9.57
N GLY A 40 7.45 3.09 9.03
CA GLY A 40 7.15 2.95 7.60
C GLY A 40 6.49 1.62 7.29
N LEU A 41 5.87 1.56 6.11
CA LEU A 41 5.17 0.39 5.61
C LEU A 41 5.60 0.13 4.16
N LEU A 42 5.99 -1.10 3.85
CA LEU A 42 6.19 -1.57 2.49
C LEU A 42 4.90 -2.24 2.01
N ILE A 43 4.39 -1.81 0.87
CA ILE A 43 3.21 -2.42 0.23
C ILE A 43 3.67 -3.03 -1.08
N ASP A 44 3.47 -4.34 -1.20
CA ASP A 44 3.74 -5.07 -2.44
C ASP A 44 2.42 -5.50 -3.08
N PHE A 45 2.34 -5.32 -4.40
CA PHE A 45 1.15 -5.67 -5.19
C PHE A 45 1.50 -6.82 -6.12
N PHE A 46 0.93 -7.99 -5.84
CA PHE A 46 1.04 -9.13 -6.73
C PHE A 46 -0.20 -9.25 -7.63
N ARG A 47 0.00 -9.56 -8.92
CA ARG A 47 -1.08 -9.89 -9.86
C ARG A 47 -0.97 -11.37 -10.21
N GLY A 48 -1.81 -12.19 -9.60
CA GLY A 48 -1.87 -13.64 -9.82
C GLY A 48 -2.63 -14.34 -8.71
N ALA A 49 -2.84 -15.64 -8.85
CA ALA A 49 -3.30 -16.46 -7.75
C ALA A 49 -2.14 -16.74 -6.78
N TRP A 50 -2.45 -16.68 -5.49
CA TRP A 50 -1.56 -17.07 -4.41
C TRP A 50 -1.54 -18.60 -4.27
#